data_AF-A0A927J525-F1
#
_entry.id   AF-A0A927J525-F1
#
_cell.length_a   1.000
_cell.length_b   1.000
_cell.length_c   1.000
_cell.angle_alpha   90.00
_cell.angle_beta   90.00
_cell.angle_gamma   90.00
#
_symmetry.space_group_name_H-M   'P 1'
#
loop_
_entity.id
_entity.type
_entity.pdbx_description
1 polymer ?
#
loop_
_entity_poly.entity_id
_entity_poly.type
_entity_poly.pdbx_seq_one_letter_code
_entity_poly.pdbx_strand_id
1 'polypeptide(L)'
;MTNVTKKLDPIALSELPIVDDASGFWVFASNIDDKGKMKSGRYLFDDLEKYARKMQLERRMSIMTETDDCELFIGEEMTIYKMDVKNVGSLSINGEEVADLTSDKLNITVGNGSVVNFHLTRQLTDTKAYLFIYAKATVL
;
A
#
# COMPACT_ATOMS: atom_id res chain seq x y z
N MET A 1 38.44 14.71 24.21
CA MET A 1 37.18 14.01 24.51
C MET A 1 36.81 13.21 23.29
N THR A 2 36.85 11.88 23.38
CA THR A 2 36.56 10.95 22.29
C THR A 2 35.06 10.93 22.04
N ASN A 3 34.64 11.30 20.82
CA ASN A 3 33.25 11.13 20.37
C ASN A 3 32.95 9.62 20.30
N VAL A 4 32.25 9.09 21.30
CA VAL A 4 31.73 7.74 21.27
C VAL A 4 30.49 7.77 20.37
N THR A 5 30.68 7.53 19.07
CA THR A 5 29.57 7.24 18.15
C THR A 5 28.96 5.92 18.58
N LYS A 6 27.88 5.98 19.37
CA LYS A 6 27.09 4.80 19.74
C LYS A 6 26.58 4.20 18.43
N LYS A 7 27.08 3.02 18.08
CA LYS A 7 26.62 2.24 16.93
C LYS A 7 25.14 2.00 17.17
N LEU A 8 24.28 2.50 16.29
CA LEU A 8 22.85 2.20 16.34
C LEU A 8 22.71 0.72 16.01
N ASP A 9 22.23 -0.07 16.97
CA ASP A 9 21.93 -1.47 16.70
C ASP A 9 20.75 -1.51 15.72
N PRO A 10 20.86 -2.31 14.64
CA PRO A 10 19.76 -2.45 13.70
C PRO A 10 18.58 -3.10 14.42
N ILE A 11 17.43 -2.43 14.35
CA ILE A 11 16.14 -2.97 14.81
C ILE A 11 15.35 -3.48 13.61
N ALA A 12 14.57 -4.53 13.82
CA ALA A 12 13.70 -5.04 12.77
C ALA A 12 12.62 -4.01 12.42
N LEU A 13 12.19 -3.95 11.15
CA LEU A 13 11.12 -3.06 10.71
C LEU A 13 9.83 -3.23 11.52
N SER A 14 9.51 -4.46 11.93
CA SER A 14 8.35 -4.80 12.78
C SER A 14 8.45 -4.29 14.22
N GLU A 15 9.65 -3.91 14.66
CA GLU A 15 9.95 -3.41 16.01
C GLU A 15 10.18 -1.89 16.02
N LEU A 16 10.01 -1.23 14.87
CA LEU A 16 10.05 0.22 14.82
C LEU A 16 8.89 0.76 15.67
N PRO A 17 9.16 1.76 16.54
CA PRO A 17 8.09 2.43 17.26
C PRO A 17 7.12 3.04 16.24
N ILE A 18 5.83 2.96 16.56
CA ILE A 18 4.81 3.67 15.80
C ILE A 18 5.17 5.16 15.86
N VAL A 19 5.22 5.79 14.69
CA VAL A 19 5.48 7.24 14.60
C VAL A 19 4.16 7.93 14.90
N ASP A 20 3.89 8.15 16.19
CA ASP A 20 2.67 8.85 16.66
C ASP A 20 2.72 10.36 16.37
N ASP A 21 3.93 10.90 16.17
CA ASP A 21 4.18 12.30 15.81
C ASP A 21 5.34 12.38 14.79
N ALA A 22 5.01 12.80 13.57
CA ALA A 22 5.98 12.96 12.48
C ALA A 22 6.84 14.24 12.59
N SER A 23 6.57 15.11 13.57
CA SER A 23 7.37 16.32 13.86
C SER A 23 8.81 16.00 14.29
N GLY A 24 9.12 14.74 14.58
CA GLY A 24 10.46 14.27 14.93
C GLY A 24 11.36 13.91 13.75
N PHE A 25 10.86 13.93 12.51
CA PHE A 25 11.65 13.53 11.34
C PHE A 25 12.50 14.67 10.80
N TRP A 26 13.79 14.41 10.72
CA TRP A 26 14.76 15.34 10.19
C TRP A 26 15.46 14.74 8.97
N VAL A 27 15.64 15.55 7.94
CA VAL A 27 16.52 15.20 6.82
C VAL A 27 17.81 16.00 6.93
N PHE A 28 18.92 15.36 6.61
CA PHE A 28 20.16 16.08 6.32
C PHE A 28 20.11 16.53 4.86
N ALA A 29 19.93 17.83 4.66
CA ALA A 29 19.83 18.44 3.35
C ALA A 29 20.70 19.70 3.30
N SER A 30 20.76 20.33 2.13
CA SER A 30 21.36 21.64 1.93
C SER A 30 20.30 22.62 1.44
N ASN A 31 20.17 23.77 2.09
CA ASN A 31 19.29 24.85 1.63
C ASN A 31 20.11 26.13 1.39
N ILE A 32 19.62 26.98 0.48
CA ILE A 32 20.16 28.31 0.23
C ILE A 32 19.48 29.26 1.22
N ASP A 33 20.26 29.93 2.07
CA ASP A 33 19.71 30.91 3.01
C ASP A 33 19.28 32.21 2.31
N ASP A 34 18.62 33.11 3.04
CA ASP A 34 18.14 34.41 2.54
C ASP A 34 19.25 35.31 1.96
N LYS A 35 20.53 34.92 2.14
CA LYS A 35 21.72 35.61 1.63
C LYS A 35 22.37 34.87 0.47
N GLY A 36 21.70 33.86 -0.10
CA GLY A 36 22.19 33.09 -1.24
C GLY A 36 23.28 32.07 -0.89
N LYS A 37 23.55 31.80 0.40
CA LYS A 37 24.60 30.88 0.81
C LYS A 37 24.04 29.48 1.06
N MET A 38 24.64 28.49 0.42
CA MET A 38 24.31 27.08 0.66
C MET A 38 24.78 26.66 2.07
N LYS A 39 23.85 26.14 2.87
CA LYS A 39 24.11 25.57 4.19
C LYS A 39 23.57 24.16 4.24
N SER A 40 24.41 23.22 4.67
CA SER A 40 24.00 21.85 4.97
C SER A 40 23.68 21.73 6.45
N GLY A 41 22.60 21.03 6.79
CA GLY A 41 22.15 20.94 8.16
C GLY A 41 20.99 19.98 8.35
N ARG A 42 20.56 19.86 9.60
CA ARG A 42 19.39 19.10 9.97
C ARG A 42 18.16 19.99 9.76
N TYR A 43 17.37 19.69 8.74
CA TYR A 43 16.14 20.42 8.42
C TYR A 43 14.93 19.65 8.93
N LEU A 44 14.05 20.35 9.62
CA LEU A 44 12.79 19.81 10.09
C LEU A 44 11.93 19.54 8.86
N PHE A 45 11.45 18.31 8.73
CA PHE A 45 10.60 17.95 7.61
C PHE A 45 9.15 18.28 7.99
N ASP A 46 8.82 19.57 8.04
CA ASP A 46 7.54 20.10 8.57
C ASP A 46 6.30 19.56 7.84
N ASP A 47 6.43 19.26 6.55
CA ASP A 47 5.34 18.69 5.76
C ASP A 47 5.38 17.14 5.72
N LEU A 48 6.24 16.46 6.49
CA LEU A 48 6.37 15.00 6.37
C LEU A 48 5.07 14.31 6.70
N GLU A 49 4.36 14.74 7.74
CA GLU A 49 3.05 14.17 8.08
C GLU A 49 2.09 14.27 6.91
N LYS A 50 2.05 15.43 6.24
CA LYS A 50 1.24 15.67 5.04
C LYS A 50 1.67 14.81 3.86
N TYR A 51 2.96 14.55 3.69
CA TYR A 51 3.46 13.67 2.63
C TYR A 51 3.31 12.18 2.98
N ALA A 52 3.49 11.79 4.23
CA ALA A 52 3.31 10.45 4.77
C ALA A 52 1.83 10.04 4.75
N ARG A 53 0.91 10.94 5.10
CA ARG A 53 -0.55 10.77 4.87
C ARG A 53 -0.89 10.62 3.39
N LYS A 54 -0.09 11.19 2.49
CA LYS A 54 -0.19 11.00 1.03
C LYS A 54 0.56 9.77 0.53
N MET A 55 1.38 9.11 1.35
CA MET A 55 2.01 7.84 0.98
C MET A 55 0.92 6.79 0.98
N GLN A 56 0.22 6.67 -0.15
CA GLN A 56 -0.66 5.55 -0.43
C GLN A 56 0.19 4.29 -0.33
N LEU A 57 -0.01 3.51 0.73
CA LEU A 57 0.71 2.26 0.91
C LEU A 57 0.14 1.27 -0.11
N GLU A 58 0.95 0.96 -1.13
CA GLU A 58 0.58 -0.07 -2.10
C GLU A 58 0.44 -1.42 -1.39
N ARG A 59 -0.69 -2.07 -1.60
CA ARG A 59 -0.95 -3.45 -1.22
C ARG A 59 -0.96 -4.30 -2.47
N ARG A 60 -0.22 -5.40 -2.41
CA ARG A 60 -0.15 -6.42 -3.47
C ARG A 60 -0.54 -7.75 -2.85
N MET A 61 -1.66 -8.29 -3.28
CA MET A 61 -2.23 -9.50 -2.70
C MET A 61 -2.39 -10.54 -3.80
N SER A 62 -1.87 -11.75 -3.57
CA SER A 62 -2.06 -12.88 -4.46
C SER A 62 -2.98 -13.89 -3.79
N ILE A 63 -4.04 -14.26 -4.50
CA ILE A 63 -5.05 -15.21 -4.04
C ILE A 63 -5.09 -16.35 -5.04
N MET A 64 -5.06 -17.57 -4.52
CA MET A 64 -5.34 -18.79 -5.27
C MET A 64 -6.65 -19.36 -4.76
N THR A 65 -7.55 -19.73 -5.66
CA THR A 65 -8.82 -20.35 -5.30
C THR A 65 -9.10 -21.60 -6.12
N GLU A 66 -9.68 -22.59 -5.44
CA GLU A 66 -10.19 -23.85 -6.02
C GLU A 66 -11.72 -23.83 -6.16
N THR A 67 -12.38 -22.79 -5.64
CA THR A 67 -13.83 -22.54 -5.74
C THR A 67 -14.11 -21.29 -6.60
N ASP A 68 -15.34 -21.13 -7.08
CA ASP A 68 -15.75 -19.91 -7.83
C ASP A 68 -15.90 -18.69 -6.89
N ASP A 69 -16.14 -18.93 -5.61
CA ASP A 69 -16.27 -17.88 -4.59
C ASP A 69 -15.04 -17.80 -3.70
N CYS A 70 -14.62 -16.57 -3.37
CA CYS A 70 -13.54 -16.28 -2.44
C CYS A 70 -13.88 -15.01 -1.63
N GLU A 71 -13.56 -15.03 -0.34
CA GLU A 71 -13.74 -13.87 0.53
C GLU A 71 -12.41 -13.39 1.09
N LEU A 72 -12.26 -12.07 1.18
CA LEU A 72 -11.10 -11.43 1.76
C LEU A 72 -11.55 -10.39 2.79
N PHE A 73 -11.09 -10.55 4.03
CA PHE A 73 -11.29 -9.56 5.08
C PHE A 73 -10.26 -8.44 4.98
N ILE A 74 -10.74 -7.21 4.94
CA ILE A 74 -9.95 -5.99 4.78
C ILE A 74 -9.98 -5.17 6.06
N GLY A 75 -8.85 -5.14 6.77
CA GLY A 75 -8.71 -4.43 8.03
C GLY A 75 -8.40 -2.93 7.92
N GLU A 76 -8.19 -2.41 6.71
CA GLU A 76 -7.85 -1.01 6.47
C GLU A 76 -8.54 -0.55 5.18
N GLU A 77 -9.06 0.69 5.15
CA GLU A 77 -9.68 1.23 3.95
C GLU A 77 -8.68 1.25 2.79
N MET A 78 -9.11 0.82 1.60
CA MET A 78 -8.27 0.85 0.42
C MET A 78 -9.05 0.94 -0.89
N THR A 79 -8.36 1.35 -1.95
CA THR A 79 -8.88 1.36 -3.32
C THR A 79 -8.15 0.33 -4.16
N ILE A 80 -8.87 -0.66 -4.70
CA ILE A 80 -8.36 -1.58 -5.73
C ILE A 80 -8.36 -0.85 -7.06
N TYR A 81 -7.18 -0.70 -7.67
CA TYR A 81 -7.01 0.06 -8.91
C TYR A 81 -6.57 -0.78 -10.10
N LYS A 82 -6.09 -2.00 -9.86
CA LYS A 82 -5.75 -2.96 -10.91
C LYS A 82 -5.87 -4.38 -10.37
N MET A 83 -6.21 -5.31 -11.25
CA MET A 83 -6.10 -6.73 -10.99
C MET A 83 -5.47 -7.43 -12.19
N ASP A 84 -4.60 -8.39 -11.93
CA ASP A 84 -4.18 -9.37 -12.92
C ASP A 84 -4.79 -10.72 -12.57
N VAL A 85 -5.22 -11.46 -13.58
CA VAL A 85 -5.91 -12.75 -13.38
C VAL A 85 -5.27 -13.86 -14.21
N LYS A 86 -5.39 -15.10 -13.72
CA LYS A 86 -4.99 -16.30 -14.47
C LYS A 86 -6.04 -17.40 -14.29
N ASN A 87 -6.46 -17.99 -15.41
CA ASN A 87 -7.54 -18.97 -15.46
C ASN A 87 -8.90 -18.40 -14.97
N VAL A 88 -9.18 -17.15 -15.31
CA VAL A 88 -10.44 -16.45 -14.95
C VAL A 88 -11.07 -15.92 -16.23
N GLY A 89 -12.30 -16.31 -16.50
CA GLY A 89 -13.11 -15.86 -17.64
C GLY A 89 -13.90 -14.60 -17.33
N SER A 90 -14.55 -14.56 -16.16
CA SER A 90 -15.23 -13.38 -15.63
C SER A 90 -15.00 -13.25 -14.12
N LEU A 91 -15.15 -12.04 -13.59
CA LEU A 91 -15.02 -11.74 -12.16
C LEU A 91 -16.08 -10.71 -11.79
N SER A 92 -16.70 -10.91 -10.64
CA SER A 92 -17.47 -9.88 -9.95
C SER A 92 -16.92 -9.66 -8.55
N ILE A 93 -17.01 -8.41 -8.09
CA ILE A 93 -16.56 -7.98 -6.77
C ILE A 93 -17.78 -7.40 -6.07
N ASN A 94 -18.15 -7.98 -4.92
CA ASN A 94 -19.37 -7.62 -4.18
C ASN A 94 -20.64 -7.63 -5.06
N GLY A 95 -20.70 -8.56 -6.02
CA GLY A 95 -21.83 -8.71 -6.95
C GLY A 95 -21.80 -7.78 -8.17
N GLU A 96 -20.83 -6.87 -8.29
CA GLU A 96 -20.65 -6.02 -9.47
C GLU A 96 -19.63 -6.65 -10.43
N GLU A 97 -20.04 -6.85 -11.68
CA GLU A 97 -19.17 -7.42 -12.71
C GLU A 97 -18.04 -6.47 -13.09
N VAL A 98 -16.81 -6.98 -13.09
CA VAL A 98 -15.62 -6.26 -13.53
C VAL A 98 -15.56 -6.33 -15.05
N ALA A 99 -15.97 -5.25 -15.71
CA ALA A 99 -16.14 -5.20 -17.17
C ALA A 99 -14.86 -5.49 -17.98
N ASP A 100 -13.67 -5.26 -17.43
CA ASP A 100 -12.40 -5.54 -18.11
C ASP A 100 -11.33 -6.01 -17.11
N LEU A 101 -11.06 -7.32 -17.14
CA LEU A 101 -10.04 -7.98 -16.30
C LEU A 101 -8.60 -7.73 -16.76
N THR A 102 -8.44 -7.08 -17.91
CA THR A 102 -7.14 -6.70 -18.48
C THR A 102 -6.90 -5.19 -18.42
N SER A 103 -7.88 -4.41 -17.94
CA SER A 103 -7.76 -2.96 -17.79
C SER A 103 -6.95 -2.59 -16.56
N ASP A 104 -5.97 -1.72 -16.76
CA ASP A 104 -5.17 -1.08 -15.70
C ASP A 104 -5.95 -0.05 -14.86
N LYS A 105 -7.28 0.05 -15.03
CA LYS A 105 -8.11 1.10 -14.42
C LYS A 105 -9.37 0.55 -13.76
N LEU A 106 -9.19 -0.04 -12.58
CA LEU A 106 -10.27 -0.23 -11.62
C LEU A 106 -10.33 0.96 -10.64
N ASN A 107 -11.46 1.16 -9.99
CA ASN A 107 -11.60 2.13 -8.90
C ASN A 107 -12.63 1.63 -7.89
N ILE A 108 -12.30 0.50 -7.25
CA ILE A 108 -13.20 -0.14 -6.28
C ILE A 108 -12.73 0.25 -4.89
N THR A 109 -13.55 1.02 -4.19
CA THR A 109 -13.25 1.44 -2.81
C THR A 109 -13.81 0.42 -1.84
N VAL A 110 -12.96 -0.03 -0.93
CA VAL A 110 -13.24 -1.03 0.08
C VAL A 110 -13.06 -0.38 1.44
N GLY A 111 -14.13 -0.36 2.24
CA GLY A 111 -14.14 0.26 3.56
C GLY A 111 -13.28 -0.51 4.58
N ASN A 112 -12.85 0.19 5.62
CA ASN A 112 -12.20 -0.44 6.77
C ASN A 112 -13.13 -1.48 7.43
N GLY A 113 -12.60 -2.66 7.74
CA GLY A 113 -13.30 -3.74 8.44
C GLY A 113 -14.33 -4.47 7.57
N SER A 114 -14.22 -4.34 6.25
CA SER A 114 -15.17 -4.95 5.31
C SER A 114 -14.70 -6.32 4.83
N VAL A 115 -15.65 -7.16 4.44
CA VAL A 115 -15.39 -8.40 3.71
C VAL A 115 -15.68 -8.14 2.24
N VAL A 116 -14.70 -8.41 1.39
CA VAL A 116 -14.83 -8.35 -0.06
C VAL A 116 -15.11 -9.75 -0.57
N ASN A 117 -16.21 -9.91 -1.30
CA ASN A 117 -16.53 -11.16 -1.97
C ASN A 117 -16.10 -11.07 -3.44
N PHE A 118 -15.35 -12.07 -3.88
CA PHE A 118 -14.95 -12.28 -5.26
C PHE A 118 -15.68 -13.51 -5.77
N HIS A 119 -16.45 -13.34 -6.84
CA HIS A 119 -17.06 -14.44 -7.56
C HIS A 119 -16.50 -14.48 -8.97
N LEU A 120 -15.94 -15.62 -9.39
CA LEU A 120 -15.30 -15.79 -10.68
C LEU A 120 -15.87 -16.96 -11.46
N THR A 121 -15.71 -16.90 -12.78
CA THR A 121 -15.87 -18.07 -13.64
C THR A 121 -14.51 -18.48 -14.19
N ARG A 122 -14.26 -19.79 -14.30
CA ARG A 122 -13.00 -20.31 -14.83
C ARG A 122 -12.99 -20.31 -16.35
N GLN A 123 -11.83 -20.00 -16.94
CA GLN A 123 -11.66 -20.03 -18.39
C GLN A 123 -11.23 -21.41 -18.91
N LEU A 124 -10.47 -22.16 -18.11
CA LEU A 124 -9.93 -23.48 -18.42
C LEU A 124 -10.52 -24.52 -17.47
N THR A 125 -10.28 -25.79 -17.79
CA THR A 125 -10.68 -26.94 -16.96
C THR A 125 -9.81 -27.15 -15.71
N ASP A 126 -8.71 -26.39 -15.57
CA ASP A 126 -7.89 -26.39 -14.35
C ASP A 126 -8.73 -25.89 -13.17
N THR A 127 -8.63 -26.58 -12.03
CA THR A 127 -9.37 -26.26 -10.82
C THR A 127 -8.88 -24.97 -10.17
N LYS A 128 -7.63 -24.56 -10.42
CA LYS A 128 -7.01 -23.39 -9.79
C LYS A 128 -7.17 -22.13 -10.61
N ALA A 129 -7.73 -21.10 -9.99
CA ALA A 129 -7.74 -19.74 -10.50
C ALA A 129 -6.90 -18.83 -9.61
N TYR A 130 -6.32 -17.78 -10.19
CA TYR A 130 -5.45 -16.86 -9.48
C TYR A 130 -5.90 -15.42 -9.72
N LEU A 131 -5.94 -14.65 -8.63
CA LEU A 131 -6.17 -13.21 -8.62
C LEU A 131 -4.94 -12.54 -8.03
N PHE A 132 -4.45 -11.49 -8.69
CA PHE A 132 -3.41 -10.62 -8.16
C PHE A 132 -3.95 -9.20 -8.08
N ILE A 133 -4.11 -8.70 -6.87
CA ILE A 133 -4.80 -7.44 -6.57
C ILE A 133 -3.76 -6.37 -6.29
N TYR A 134 -3.88 -5.24 -6.99
CA TYR A 134 -3.16 -4.01 -6.72
C TYR A 134 -4.12 -3.02 -6.07
N ALA A 135 -3.81 -2.62 -4.85
CA ALA A 135 -4.61 -1.68 -4.09
C ALA A 135 -3.77 -0.62 -3.39
N LYS A 136 -4.40 0.47 -3.01
CA LYS A 136 -3.79 1.58 -2.27
C LYS A 136 -4.54 1.75 -0.97
N ALA A 137 -3.87 1.53 0.15
CA ALA A 137 -4.46 1.79 1.46
C ALA A 137 -4.55 3.30 1.69
N THR A 138 -5.68 3.72 2.26
CA THR A 138 -5.90 5.08 2.75
C THR A 138 -5.53 5.08 4.23
N VAL A 139 -4.44 5.77 4.58
CA VAL A 139 -4.07 5.97 5.99
C VAL A 139 -4.91 7.13 6.53
N LEU A 140 -5.76 6.85 7.52
CA LEU A 140 -6.53 7.85 8.27
C LEU A 140 -5.61 8.69 9.18
#